data_AF-A0A4Y2J773-F1
#
_entry.id   AF-A0A4Y2J773-F1
#
_cell.length_a   1.000
_cell.length_b   1.000
_cell.length_c   1.000
_cell.angle_alpha   90.00
_cell.angle_beta   90.00
_cell.angle_gamma   90.00
#
_symmetry.space_group_name_H-M   'P 1'
#
loop_
_entity.id
_entity.type
_entity.pdbx_description
1 polymer ?
#
loop_
_entity_poly.entity_id
_entity_poly.type
_entity_poly.pdbx_seq_one_letter_code
_entity_poly.pdbx_strand_id
1 'polypeptide(L)'
;MDVLKCKRSQFGRLFTKALNDFEKSEFDLSINERILKLRLIEEKAKPMFEMEETYREELIKTENSETIVNNEFDESECYIDKWRIAESKLASLLAEEDSSSVVNESFNQNDVLRYLFI
;
A
#
# COMPACT_ATOMS: atom_id res chain seq x y z
N MET A 1 11.74 6.72 24.99
CA MET A 1 12.49 6.46 23.73
C MET A 1 12.55 4.98 23.37
N ASP A 2 13.14 4.10 24.19
CA ASP A 2 13.39 2.69 23.80
C ASP A 2 12.15 1.88 23.41
N VAL A 3 11.02 2.09 24.09
CA VAL A 3 9.75 1.40 23.76
C VAL A 3 9.22 1.84 22.39
N LEU A 4 9.32 3.13 22.05
CA LEU A 4 8.88 3.65 20.75
C LEU A 4 9.77 3.11 19.64
N LYS A 5 11.10 3.15 19.84
CA LYS A 5 12.09 2.59 18.92
C LYS A 5 11.90 1.09 18.67
N CYS A 6 11.59 0.33 19.73
CA CYS A 6 11.31 -1.10 19.62
C CYS A 6 10.02 -1.36 18.82
N LYS A 7 8.93 -0.64 19.12
CA LYS A 7 7.66 -0.75 18.37
C LYS A 7 7.85 -0.39 16.89
N ARG A 8 8.53 0.72 16.61
CA ARG A 8 8.91 1.16 15.25
C ARG A 8 9.60 0.05 14.47
N SER A 9 10.63 -0.55 15.07
CA SER A 9 11.37 -1.66 14.45
C SER A 9 10.49 -2.89 14.20
N GLN A 10 9.60 -3.25 15.14
CA GLN A 10 8.67 -4.36 14.97
C GLN A 10 7.68 -4.10 13.82
N PHE A 11 7.11 -2.90 13.74
CA PHE A 11 6.21 -2.52 12.65
C PHE A 11 6.92 -2.55 11.31
N GLY A 12 8.11 -1.95 11.18
CA GLY A 12 8.89 -1.95 9.95
C GLY A 12 9.19 -3.38 9.44
N ARG A 13 9.51 -4.32 10.35
CA ARG A 13 9.72 -5.74 10.00
C ARG A 13 8.45 -6.42 9.52
N LEU A 14 7.33 -6.25 10.22
CA LEU A 14 6.04 -6.84 9.85
C LEU A 14 5.56 -6.31 8.51
N PHE A 15 5.70 -5.01 8.30
CA PHE A 15 5.29 -4.32 7.09
C PHE A 15 6.13 -4.73 5.89
N THR A 16 7.47 -4.74 6.03
CA THR A 16 8.38 -5.22 4.98
C THR A 16 8.09 -6.67 4.61
N LYS A 17 7.81 -7.52 5.61
CA LYS A 17 7.42 -8.91 5.35
C LYS A 17 6.11 -8.99 4.57
N ALA A 18 5.08 -8.25 4.96
CA ALA A 18 3.79 -8.23 4.29
C ALA A 18 3.91 -7.77 2.83
N LEU A 19 4.72 -6.75 2.55
CA LEU A 19 5.01 -6.30 1.19
C LEU A 19 5.75 -7.36 0.37
N ASN A 20 6.80 -7.96 0.92
CA ASN A 20 7.55 -9.01 0.21
C ASN A 20 6.67 -10.26 -0.06
N ASP A 21 5.78 -10.62 0.88
CA ASP A 21 4.83 -11.73 0.72
C ASP A 21 3.74 -11.38 -0.32
N PHE A 22 3.34 -10.11 -0.40
CA PHE A 22 2.48 -9.62 -1.47
C PHE A 22 3.19 -9.71 -2.83
N GLU A 23 4.39 -9.17 -2.99
CA GLU A 23 5.16 -9.21 -4.24
C GLU A 23 5.35 -10.63 -4.77
N LYS A 24 5.63 -11.59 -3.88
CA LYS A 24 5.76 -13.01 -4.24
C LYS A 24 4.47 -13.63 -4.76
N SER A 25 3.33 -13.23 -4.20
CA SER A 25 2.02 -13.78 -4.59
C SER A 25 1.28 -12.90 -5.59
N GLU A 26 1.82 -11.74 -5.96
CA GLU A 26 1.15 -10.73 -6.79
C GLU A 26 0.64 -11.36 -8.09
N PHE A 27 1.50 -12.08 -8.81
CA PHE A 27 1.16 -12.69 -10.11
C PHE A 27 0.12 -13.81 -10.02
N ASP A 28 0.00 -14.47 -8.87
CA ASP A 28 -0.95 -15.57 -8.65
C ASP A 28 -2.34 -15.09 -8.20
N LEU A 29 -2.46 -13.82 -7.80
CA LEU A 29 -3.70 -13.24 -7.27
C LEU A 29 -4.52 -12.57 -8.37
N SER A 30 -5.85 -12.71 -8.27
CA SER A 30 -6.79 -11.88 -9.03
C SER A 30 -6.70 -10.41 -8.64
N ILE A 31 -7.20 -9.52 -9.50
CA ILE A 31 -7.21 -8.07 -9.25
C ILE A 31 -7.90 -7.73 -7.91
N ASN A 32 -9.05 -8.34 -7.64
CA ASN A 32 -9.79 -8.13 -6.38
C ASN A 32 -8.99 -8.57 -5.16
N GLU A 33 -8.31 -9.71 -5.23
CA GLU A 33 -7.44 -10.18 -4.15
C GLU A 33 -6.22 -9.28 -3.95
N ARG A 34 -5.64 -8.76 -5.04
CA ARG A 34 -4.53 -7.79 -4.96
C ARG A 34 -4.98 -6.52 -4.24
N ILE A 35 -6.13 -5.96 -4.62
CA ILE A 35 -6.73 -4.77 -4.00
C ILE A 35 -6.99 -5.02 -2.51
N LEU A 36 -7.61 -6.15 -2.16
CA LEU A 36 -7.90 -6.50 -0.76
C LEU A 36 -6.64 -6.63 0.09
N LYS A 37 -5.60 -7.31 -0.42
CA LYS A 37 -4.32 -7.43 0.31
C LYS A 37 -3.63 -6.08 0.48
N LEU A 38 -3.61 -5.24 -0.56
CA LEU A 38 -3.01 -3.91 -0.49
C LEU A 38 -3.75 -2.98 0.49
N ARG A 39 -5.09 -2.98 0.50
CA ARG A 39 -5.91 -2.24 1.48
C ARG A 39 -5.66 -2.71 2.91
N LEU A 40 -5.51 -4.01 3.12
CA LEU A 40 -5.17 -4.54 4.45
C LEU A 40 -3.79 -4.05 4.90
N ILE A 41 -2.81 -4.05 3.99
CA ILE A 41 -1.47 -3.52 4.27
C ILE A 41 -1.54 -2.02 4.59
N GLU A 42 -2.33 -1.24 3.85
CA GLU A 42 -2.59 0.18 4.10
C GLU A 42 -3.12 0.44 5.51
N GLU A 43 -4.19 -0.26 5.88
CA GLU A 43 -4.86 -0.09 7.17
C GLU A 43 -3.91 -0.39 8.33
N LYS A 44 -3.04 -1.40 8.16
CA LYS A 44 -2.02 -1.76 9.14
C LYS A 44 -0.82 -0.81 9.15
N ALA A 45 -0.56 -0.10 8.06
CA ALA A 45 0.56 0.81 7.92
C ALA A 45 0.28 2.22 8.45
N LYS A 46 -0.97 2.70 8.36
CA LYS A 46 -1.39 4.00 8.93
C LYS A 46 -0.87 4.29 10.34
N PRO A 47 -1.09 3.42 11.35
CA PRO A 47 -0.59 3.68 12.70
C PRO A 47 0.94 3.68 12.80
N MET A 48 1.65 3.01 11.89
CA MET A 48 3.10 3.04 11.83
C MET A 48 3.59 4.43 11.37
N PHE A 49 2.97 5.02 10.34
CA PHE A 49 3.35 6.35 9.85
C PHE A 49 3.08 7.45 10.88
N GLU A 50 1.92 7.41 11.53
CA GLU A 50 1.58 8.35 12.62
C GLU A 50 2.59 8.26 13.77
N MET A 51 3.03 7.04 14.11
CA MET A 51 4.05 6.81 15.14
C MET A 51 5.44 7.30 14.69
N GLU A 52 5.80 7.11 13.41
CA GLU A 52 7.07 7.56 12.83
C GLU A 52 7.18 9.09 12.88
N GLU A 53 6.12 9.80 12.49
CA GLU A 53 6.03 11.26 12.50
C GLU A 53 6.14 11.79 13.94
N THR A 54 5.38 11.19 14.87
CA THR A 54 5.46 11.53 16.29
C THR A 54 6.87 11.31 16.87
N TYR A 55 7.51 10.18 16.52
CA TYR A 55 8.87 9.88 16.99
C TYR A 55 9.88 10.89 16.45
N ARG A 56 9.79 11.27 15.17
CA ARG A 56 10.63 12.32 14.57
C ARG A 56 10.46 13.65 15.29
N GLU A 57 9.21 14.07 15.53
CA GLU A 57 8.95 15.32 16.25
C GLU A 57 9.50 15.31 17.68
N GLU A 58 9.32 14.21 18.42
CA GLU A 58 9.85 14.06 19.78
C GLU A 58 11.37 14.08 19.79
N LEU A 59 12.02 13.41 18.84
CA LEU A 59 13.49 13.39 18.69
C LEU A 59 14.03 14.79 18.40
N ILE A 60 13.44 15.51 17.44
CA ILE A 60 13.88 16.88 17.09
C ILE A 60 13.74 17.82 18.29
N LYS A 61 12.67 17.67 19.10
CA LYS A 61 12.45 18.48 20.31
C LYS A 61 13.45 18.18 21.43
N THR A 62 13.94 16.95 21.53
CA THR A 62 14.87 16.53 22.62
C THR A 62 16.33 16.59 22.21
N GLU A 63 16.64 16.32 20.96
CA GLU A 63 17.97 16.20 20.39
C GLU A 63 18.11 17.24 19.27
N ASN A 64 18.61 18.43 19.63
CA ASN A 64 18.77 19.61 18.75
C ASN A 64 19.80 19.42 17.59
N SER A 65 20.16 18.19 17.26
CA SER A 65 21.11 17.84 16.20
C SER A 65 20.41 17.11 15.07
N GLU A 66 19.98 17.87 14.08
CA GLU A 66 19.39 17.42 12.81
C GLU A 66 20.23 16.29 12.16
N THR A 67 21.55 16.29 12.36
CA THR A 67 22.49 15.30 11.84
C THR A 67 22.36 13.92 12.48
N ILE A 68 22.02 13.84 13.78
CA ILE A 68 21.81 12.57 14.49
C ILE A 68 20.45 11.97 14.10
N VAL A 69 19.43 12.83 13.96
CA VAL A 69 18.10 12.46 13.50
C VAL A 69 18.20 11.79 12.12
N ASN A 70 18.82 12.43 11.13
CA ASN A 70 18.89 11.88 9.76
C ASN A 70 19.51 10.47 9.70
N ASN A 71 20.56 10.20 10.48
CA ASN A 71 21.22 8.88 10.50
C ASN A 71 20.37 7.78 11.16
N GLU A 72 19.45 8.12 12.08
CA GLU A 72 18.56 7.14 12.74
C GLU A 72 17.32 6.78 11.90
N PHE A 73 17.06 7.54 10.84
CA PHE A 73 15.91 7.37 9.96
C PHE A 73 16.25 6.86 8.55
N ASP A 74 17.52 6.63 8.24
CA ASP A 74 17.98 6.12 6.94
C ASP A 74 17.36 4.74 6.61
N GLU A 75 17.25 3.83 7.59
CA GLU A 75 16.52 2.55 7.43
C GLU A 75 15.00 2.74 7.27
N SER A 76 14.46 3.85 7.76
CA SER A 76 13.02 4.13 7.65
C SER A 76 12.62 4.53 6.23
N GLU A 77 13.47 5.28 5.55
CA GLU A 77 13.20 5.73 4.18
C GLU A 77 13.00 4.56 3.22
N CYS A 78 13.73 3.46 3.40
CA CYS A 78 13.63 2.29 2.54
C CYS A 78 12.24 1.61 2.53
N TYR A 79 11.57 1.45 3.68
CA TYR A 79 10.22 0.87 3.68
C TYR A 79 9.13 1.89 3.34
N ILE A 80 9.37 3.18 3.58
CA ILE A 80 8.48 4.27 3.15
C ILE A 80 8.40 4.31 1.63
N ASP A 81 9.53 4.17 0.94
CA ASP A 81 9.56 4.11 -0.53
C ASP A 81 8.80 2.90 -1.07
N LYS A 82 9.02 1.72 -0.48
CA LYS A 82 8.28 0.50 -0.85
C LYS A 82 6.77 0.65 -0.63
N TRP A 83 6.37 1.31 0.45
CA TRP A 83 4.98 1.63 0.71
C TRP A 83 4.39 2.52 -0.38
N ARG A 84 5.06 3.62 -0.72
CA ARG A 84 4.59 4.58 -1.71
C ARG A 84 4.39 3.94 -3.09
N ILE A 85 5.24 2.97 -3.44
CA ILE A 85 5.07 2.16 -4.64
C ILE A 85 3.81 1.29 -4.54
N ALA A 86 3.61 0.61 -3.41
CA ALA A 86 2.43 -0.23 -3.17
C ALA A 86 1.11 0.58 -3.18
N GLU A 87 1.12 1.78 -2.61
CA GLU A 87 0.00 2.72 -2.62
C GLU A 87 -0.33 3.19 -4.05
N SER A 88 0.70 3.54 -4.83
CA SER A 88 0.52 3.91 -6.24
C SER A 88 -0.04 2.75 -7.07
N LYS A 89 0.39 1.52 -6.78
CA LYS A 89 -0.19 0.30 -7.39
C LYS A 89 -1.66 0.13 -7.00
N LEU A 90 -2.00 0.29 -5.73
CA LEU A 90 -3.39 0.22 -5.26
C LEU A 90 -4.28 1.26 -5.97
N ALA A 91 -3.83 2.51 -6.05
CA ALA A 91 -4.54 3.57 -6.76
C ALA A 91 -4.75 3.23 -8.25
N SER A 92 -3.73 2.65 -8.88
CA SER A 92 -3.80 2.22 -10.29
C SER A 92 -4.80 1.08 -10.49
N LEU A 93 -4.79 0.08 -9.61
CA LEU A 93 -5.73 -1.05 -9.67
C LEU A 93 -7.18 -0.62 -9.45
N LEU A 94 -7.41 0.34 -8.54
CA LEU A 94 -8.74 0.91 -8.32
C LEU A 94 -9.24 1.68 -9.55
N ALA A 95 -8.37 2.48 -10.18
CA ALA A 95 -8.71 3.18 -11.42
C ALA A 95 -9.02 2.23 -12.59
N GLU A 96 -8.33 1.09 -12.68
CA GLU A 96 -8.59 0.06 -13.68
C GLU A 96 -9.93 -0.67 -13.43
N GLU A 97 -10.26 -0.97 -12.16
CA GLU A 97 -11.55 -1.56 -11.78
C GLU A 97 -12.71 -0.65 -12.20
N ASP A 98 -12.63 0.64 -11.85
CA ASP A 98 -13.63 1.65 -12.17
C ASP A 98 -13.82 1.80 -13.69
N SER A 99 -12.73 1.66 -14.47
CA SER A 99 -12.76 1.72 -15.93
C SER A 99 -13.38 0.46 -16.58
N SER A 100 -13.16 -0.72 -15.99
CA SER A 100 -13.73 -1.98 -16.49
C SER A 100 -15.23 -2.12 -16.19
N SER A 101 -15.70 -1.48 -15.12
CA SER A 101 -17.12 -1.41 -14.74
C SER A 101 -17.95 -0.69 -15.80
N VAL A 102 -17.46 0.43 -16.35
CA VAL A 102 -18.14 1.22 -17.39
C VAL A 102 -18.24 0.46 -18.73
N VAL A 103 -17.32 -0.47 -19.00
CA VAL A 103 -17.30 -1.20 -20.28
C VAL A 103 -18.26 -2.40 -20.29
N ASN A 104 -18.63 -2.97 -19.13
CA ASN A 104 -19.58 -4.08 -19.07
C ASN A 104 -21.05 -3.67 -19.27
N GLU A 105 -21.39 -2.38 -19.18
CA GLU A 105 -22.73 -1.89 -19.50
C GLU A 105 -22.96 -1.69 -21.02
N SER A 106 -21.87 -1.73 -21.82
CA SER A 106 -21.94 -1.57 -23.28
C SER A 106 -21.96 -2.87 -24.09
N PHE A 107 -21.76 -4.04 -23.46
CA PHE A 107 -21.74 -5.34 -24.14
C PHE A 107 -23.11 -6.05 -24.17
N ASN A 108 -24.21 -5.31 -24.30
CA ASN A 108 -25.53 -5.90 -24.56
C ASN A 108 -26.18 -5.41 -25.88
N GLN A 109 -25.43 -4.79 -26.78
CA GLN A 109 -25.95 -4.30 -28.07
C GLN A 109 -25.76 -5.23 -29.27
N ASN A 110 -25.47 -6.52 -29.08
CA ASN A 110 -25.34 -7.47 -30.20
C ASN A 110 -26.18 -8.75 -30.12
N ASP A 111 -27.12 -8.88 -29.17
CA ASP A 111 -27.98 -10.06 -29.04
C ASP A 111 -29.33 -9.99 -29.80
N VAL A 112 -29.46 -9.13 -30.83
CA VAL A 112 -30.68 -9.01 -31.66
C VAL A 112 -30.43 -9.32 -33.14
N LEU A 113 -29.56 -10.28 -33.45
CA LEU A 113 -29.47 -10.81 -34.83
C LEU A 113 -29.39 -12.34 -34.86
N ARG A 114 -30.40 -13.00 -34.28
CA ARG A 114 -30.67 -14.40 -34.57
C ARG A 114 -32.17 -14.68 -34.74
N TYR A 115 -32.50 -15.03 -35.98
CA TYR A 115 -33.67 -15.74 -36.50
C TYR A 115 -34.96 -14.93 -36.78
N LEU A 116 -35.07 -14.44 -38.02
CA LEU A 116 -36.33 -14.60 -38.76
C LEU A 116 -36.03 -15.25 -40.12
N PHE A 117 -36.01 -16.58 -40.12
CA PHE A 117 -36.32 -17.40 -41.28
C PHE A 117 -37.58 -18.16 -40.88
N ILE A 118 -38.73 -17.68 -41.34
CA ILE A 118 -39.97 -18.38 -41.74
C ILE A 118 -40.85 -17.30 -42.37
#